data_AF-A0A9P1GDZ7-F1
#
_entry.id   AF-A0A9P1GDZ7-F1
#
_cell.length_a   1.000
_cell.length_b   1.000
_cell.length_c   1.000
_cell.angle_alpha   90.00
_cell.angle_beta   90.00
_cell.angle_gamma   90.00
#
_symmetry.space_group_name_H-M   'P 1'
#
loop_
_entity.id
_entity.type
_entity.pdbx_description
1 polymer ?
#
loop_
_entity_poly.entity_id
_entity_poly.type
_entity_poly.pdbx_seq_one_letter_code
_entity_poly.pdbx_strand_id
1 'polypeptide(L)'
;MDASLRRICTPKPGSGRLEVSMEIHRQWKAGGAQRKCLLNMLIKANGNKDEFKKQIEHMQKKSRRSKIHVERGFYSKETMKTKLGWKPDRIKAAVAYCAHPSRAKTYIRRDKYQQDLKEYWVDVETTGSFEDENEESFTEKTSGEGIADGFDLGLAPIESTAHDAGGEPDEVTDLEDEEDDSASSKAKLKVPSKNDVEQEHHLEAIENVGNVMANMLKVQSKMEVARDKLAALGTKESSESQQKVETFRGNLMKLHDELADLKSYFDGQKGSLDDTKVASLHSLVQKIAKSNPRKRKSKQKDGDTGDTGKPKPTKKKKRTQDRWTEWPLRYVNLLAREAVATCPPPVGKFKGIKRHGPAGKALAAAVAGGVPGYQKQKPAPLHELFGRSFHRTYRTLKRLRVQTSYNSLNFEASGHSGSSCIHAIQFLIPIGAVKDNVGWFKGADTVCILEFLESRIGGDLIAMSESRKPIFLEIHATISAANAFMRCMYRAGLWLSHEERDFLLKAGTRCVNSFLRCALRAFNASATRWKFMPKFHLFGEWLFTMEKQKRLGLPSPNLLMFSCQMDEDYVGRIGSISRTVSLRTVHTRTLTRYLIALVANWG
;
A
#
# COMPACT_ATOMS: atom_id res chain seq x y z
N MET A 1 -15.75 -38.27 9.84
CA MET A 1 -15.80 -37.06 8.98
C MET A 1 -16.80 -36.00 9.44
N ASP A 2 -18.11 -36.28 9.63
CA ASP A 2 -19.06 -35.20 10.01
C ASP A 2 -18.67 -34.47 11.32
N ALA A 3 -18.26 -35.20 12.36
CA ALA A 3 -17.72 -34.60 13.59
C ALA A 3 -16.50 -33.67 13.33
N SER A 4 -15.65 -34.01 12.37
CA SER A 4 -14.52 -33.17 11.93
C SER A 4 -15.02 -31.90 11.24
N LEU A 5 -16.03 -32.00 10.36
CA LEU A 5 -16.67 -30.84 9.73
C LEU A 5 -17.33 -29.93 10.77
N ARG A 6 -18.03 -30.50 11.77
CA ARG A 6 -18.57 -29.73 12.91
C ARG A 6 -17.46 -29.00 13.66
N ARG A 7 -16.36 -29.67 14.03
CA ARG A 7 -15.20 -29.03 14.72
C ARG A 7 -14.58 -27.89 13.90
N ILE A 8 -14.58 -27.97 12.57
CA ILE A 8 -14.07 -26.92 11.67
C ILE A 8 -15.07 -25.75 11.51
N CYS A 9 -16.37 -26.04 11.49
CA CYS A 9 -17.43 -25.04 11.24
C CYS A 9 -18.03 -24.40 12.50
N THR A 10 -17.78 -24.94 13.70
CA THR A 10 -18.22 -24.36 14.99
C THR A 10 -17.22 -23.30 15.49
N PRO A 11 -17.68 -22.17 16.07
CA PRO A 11 -16.78 -21.19 16.70
C PRO A 11 -15.95 -21.81 17.83
N LYS A 12 -14.66 -21.47 17.94
CA LYS A 12 -13.83 -21.98 19.03
C LYS A 12 -14.27 -21.40 20.38
N PRO A 13 -14.52 -22.25 21.42
CA PRO A 13 -14.82 -21.77 22.77
C PRO A 13 -13.72 -20.83 23.28
N GLY A 14 -14.10 -19.82 24.05
CA GLY A 14 -13.21 -18.76 24.55
C GLY A 14 -12.80 -17.70 23.52
N SER A 15 -12.80 -17.98 22.22
CA SER A 15 -12.40 -16.99 21.19
C SER A 15 -13.54 -16.45 20.32
N GLY A 16 -14.62 -17.22 20.16
CA GLY A 16 -15.74 -16.90 19.25
C GLY A 16 -15.38 -16.88 17.77
N ARG A 17 -14.12 -17.10 17.38
CA ARG A 17 -13.68 -17.09 15.98
C ARG A 17 -13.96 -18.43 15.31
N LEU A 18 -14.46 -18.36 14.08
CA LEU A 18 -14.58 -19.49 13.16
C LEU A 18 -13.21 -19.80 12.53
N GLU A 19 -12.95 -21.07 12.21
CA GLU A 19 -11.74 -21.46 11.46
C GLU A 19 -11.91 -21.40 9.94
N VAL A 20 -13.13 -21.11 9.47
CA VAL A 20 -13.55 -20.99 8.07
C VAL A 20 -14.30 -19.67 7.86
N SER A 21 -14.45 -19.24 6.59
CA SER A 21 -15.16 -18.00 6.28
C SER A 21 -16.64 -18.06 6.66
N MET A 22 -17.23 -16.90 6.94
CA MET A 22 -18.64 -16.77 7.37
C MET A 22 -19.63 -17.44 6.41
N GLU A 23 -19.34 -17.48 5.10
CA GLU A 23 -20.22 -18.13 4.13
C GLU A 23 -20.18 -19.66 4.22
N ILE A 24 -19.02 -20.25 4.56
CA ILE A 24 -18.90 -21.70 4.81
C ILE A 24 -19.69 -22.07 6.07
N HIS A 25 -19.60 -21.25 7.12
CA HIS A 25 -20.44 -21.42 8.32
C HIS A 25 -21.93 -21.24 7.98
N ARG A 26 -22.30 -20.30 7.10
CA ARG A 26 -23.69 -20.10 6.63
C ARG A 26 -24.21 -21.33 5.88
N GLN A 27 -23.44 -21.89 4.95
CA GLN A 27 -23.76 -23.13 4.22
C GLN A 27 -23.87 -24.34 5.15
N TRP A 28 -22.95 -24.49 6.11
CA TRP A 28 -23.01 -25.56 7.10
C TRP A 28 -24.24 -25.43 8.02
N LYS A 29 -24.61 -24.19 8.40
CA LYS A 29 -25.79 -23.88 9.22
C LYS A 29 -27.11 -24.04 8.45
N ALA A 30 -27.13 -23.75 7.14
CA ALA A 30 -28.28 -24.03 6.27
C ALA A 30 -28.57 -25.54 6.11
N GLY A 31 -27.56 -26.39 6.31
CA GLY A 31 -27.76 -27.84 6.40
C GLY A 31 -28.00 -28.50 5.04
N GLY A 32 -28.85 -29.54 5.04
CA GLY A 32 -29.33 -30.20 3.82
C GLY A 32 -28.24 -30.56 2.80
N ALA A 33 -28.49 -30.23 1.53
CA ALA A 33 -27.55 -30.46 0.43
C ALA A 33 -26.23 -29.68 0.58
N GLN A 34 -26.25 -28.46 1.13
CA GLN A 34 -25.04 -27.64 1.30
C GLN A 34 -24.08 -28.26 2.32
N ARG A 35 -24.59 -28.78 3.45
CA ARG A 35 -23.76 -29.54 4.40
C ARG A 35 -23.22 -30.84 3.79
N LYS A 36 -23.99 -31.55 2.95
CA LYS A 36 -23.49 -32.73 2.21
C LYS A 36 -22.38 -32.36 1.22
N CYS A 37 -22.48 -31.24 0.51
CA CYS A 37 -21.43 -30.74 -0.39
C CYS A 37 -20.12 -30.44 0.38
N LEU A 38 -20.21 -29.72 1.52
CA LEU A 38 -19.06 -29.46 2.39
C LEU A 38 -18.46 -30.76 2.97
N LEU A 39 -19.28 -31.75 3.33
CA LEU A 39 -18.79 -33.04 3.80
C LEU A 39 -18.06 -33.82 2.69
N ASN A 40 -18.59 -33.80 1.46
CA ASN A 40 -17.96 -34.43 0.30
C ASN A 40 -16.63 -33.75 -0.06
N MET A 41 -16.50 -32.42 0.08
CA MET A 41 -15.21 -31.73 -0.04
C MET A 41 -14.22 -32.14 1.06
N LEU A 42 -14.66 -32.27 2.31
CA LEU A 42 -13.77 -32.71 3.40
C LEU A 42 -13.31 -34.16 3.19
N ILE A 43 -14.14 -35.02 2.60
CA ILE A 43 -13.77 -36.37 2.18
C ILE A 43 -12.78 -36.35 1.00
N LYS A 44 -13.00 -35.51 -0.02
CA LYS A 44 -12.05 -35.32 -1.15
C LYS A 44 -10.69 -34.79 -0.68
N ALA A 45 -10.65 -33.98 0.37
CA ALA A 45 -9.42 -33.53 1.03
C ALA A 45 -8.84 -34.56 2.04
N ASN A 46 -9.36 -35.80 2.08
CA ASN A 46 -8.97 -36.86 3.02
C ASN A 46 -8.95 -36.42 4.51
N GLY A 47 -9.88 -35.53 4.90
CA GLY A 47 -9.93 -34.93 6.24
C GLY A 47 -8.88 -33.85 6.51
N ASN A 48 -7.95 -33.57 5.59
CA ASN A 48 -6.96 -32.51 5.71
C ASN A 48 -7.65 -31.13 5.67
N LYS A 49 -7.65 -30.47 6.83
CA LYS A 49 -8.32 -29.20 7.10
C LYS A 49 -7.82 -28.03 6.24
N ASP A 50 -6.53 -27.95 5.95
CA ASP A 50 -5.97 -26.80 5.22
C ASP A 50 -6.05 -27.01 3.70
N GLU A 51 -6.03 -28.26 3.23
CA GLU A 51 -6.41 -28.60 1.86
C GLU A 51 -7.90 -28.38 1.61
N PHE A 52 -8.78 -28.77 2.54
CA PHE A 52 -10.21 -28.47 2.51
C PHE A 52 -10.49 -26.97 2.36
N LYS A 53 -9.83 -26.11 3.15
CA LYS A 53 -9.92 -24.64 3.00
C LYS A 53 -9.46 -24.18 1.60
N LYS A 54 -8.29 -24.65 1.15
CA LYS A 54 -7.71 -24.30 -0.16
C LYS A 54 -8.64 -24.68 -1.32
N GLN A 55 -9.30 -25.83 -1.25
CA GLN A 55 -10.30 -26.26 -2.24
C GLN A 55 -11.54 -25.34 -2.24
N ILE A 56 -12.07 -24.96 -1.07
CA ILE A 56 -13.24 -24.07 -0.99
C ILE A 56 -12.91 -22.64 -1.44
N GLU A 57 -11.77 -22.08 -1.04
CA GLU A 57 -11.33 -20.75 -1.50
C GLU A 57 -11.15 -20.72 -3.02
N HIS A 58 -10.64 -21.81 -3.61
CA HIS A 58 -10.54 -21.97 -5.05
C HIS A 58 -11.91 -22.04 -5.74
N MET A 59 -12.88 -22.74 -5.15
CA MET A 59 -14.28 -22.78 -5.62
C MET A 59 -14.95 -21.39 -5.58
N GLN A 60 -14.86 -20.68 -4.44
CA GLN A 60 -15.42 -19.32 -4.30
C GLN A 60 -14.77 -18.33 -5.30
N LYS A 61 -13.50 -18.55 -5.65
CA LYS A 61 -12.79 -17.78 -6.69
C LYS A 61 -13.17 -18.18 -8.11
N LYS A 62 -13.66 -19.40 -8.35
CA LYS A 62 -14.20 -19.86 -9.65
C LYS A 62 -15.62 -19.34 -9.91
N SER A 63 -16.51 -19.37 -8.92
CA SER A 63 -17.92 -18.94 -9.08
C SER A 63 -18.07 -17.45 -9.41
N ARG A 64 -17.17 -16.59 -8.93
CA ARG A 64 -17.22 -15.13 -9.16
C ARG A 64 -16.73 -14.71 -10.56
N ARG A 65 -17.45 -15.11 -11.62
CA ARG A 65 -17.25 -14.66 -13.00
C ARG A 65 -18.44 -13.84 -13.52
N SER A 66 -18.38 -12.51 -13.38
CA SER A 66 -19.35 -11.60 -14.00
C SER A 66 -19.20 -11.60 -15.53
N LYS A 67 -20.17 -12.18 -16.27
CA LYS A 67 -20.22 -12.13 -17.73
C LYS A 67 -20.79 -10.76 -18.16
N ILE A 68 -19.91 -9.82 -18.52
CA ILE A 68 -20.33 -8.52 -19.09
C ILE A 68 -20.36 -8.65 -20.60
N HIS A 69 -21.54 -8.73 -21.18
CA HIS A 69 -21.73 -8.69 -22.62
C HIS A 69 -21.90 -7.23 -23.08
N VAL A 70 -21.15 -6.83 -24.12
CA VAL A 70 -21.22 -5.48 -24.70
C VAL A 70 -21.43 -5.64 -26.20
N GLU A 71 -22.63 -5.34 -26.68
CA GLU A 71 -22.89 -5.36 -28.11
C GLU A 71 -22.20 -4.15 -28.76
N ARG A 72 -21.36 -4.41 -29.77
CA ARG A 72 -20.56 -3.40 -30.46
C ARG A 72 -20.66 -3.57 -31.96
N GLY A 73 -20.77 -2.46 -32.68
CA GLY A 73 -20.81 -2.49 -34.14
C GLY A 73 -20.43 -1.17 -34.78
N PHE A 74 -20.15 -1.23 -36.07
CA PHE A 74 -20.09 -0.04 -36.92
C PHE A 74 -21.52 0.35 -37.31
N TYR A 75 -21.89 1.62 -37.06
CA TYR A 75 -23.21 2.15 -37.37
C TYR A 75 -23.08 3.52 -38.07
N SER A 76 -23.89 3.75 -39.11
CA SER A 76 -24.08 5.09 -39.69
C SER A 76 -24.90 5.97 -38.73
N LYS A 77 -24.86 7.30 -38.91
CA LYS A 77 -25.68 8.24 -38.12
C LYS A 77 -27.18 7.99 -38.28
N GLU A 78 -27.59 7.52 -39.45
CA GLU A 78 -28.98 7.20 -39.76
C GLU A 78 -29.35 5.87 -39.12
N THR A 79 -28.50 4.84 -39.21
CA THR A 79 -28.73 3.55 -38.54
C THR A 79 -28.78 3.68 -37.03
N MET A 80 -27.99 4.57 -36.40
CA MET A 80 -28.13 4.90 -34.98
C MET A 80 -29.47 5.56 -34.65
N LYS A 81 -30.04 6.35 -35.56
CA LYS A 81 -31.32 7.04 -35.38
C LYS A 81 -32.51 6.10 -35.59
N THR A 82 -32.47 5.24 -36.61
CA THR A 82 -33.56 4.36 -37.02
C THR A 82 -33.53 3.00 -36.32
N LYS A 83 -32.42 2.27 -36.39
CA LYS A 83 -32.30 0.92 -35.81
C LYS A 83 -32.06 0.94 -34.30
N LEU A 84 -31.26 1.90 -33.80
CA LEU A 84 -30.96 1.99 -32.35
C LEU A 84 -31.83 3.00 -31.59
N GLY A 85 -32.67 3.79 -32.29
CA GLY A 85 -33.55 4.79 -31.67
C GLY A 85 -32.83 5.93 -30.93
N TRP A 86 -31.53 6.16 -31.17
CA TRP A 86 -30.75 7.10 -30.37
C TRP A 86 -31.16 8.55 -30.60
N LYS A 87 -31.36 9.29 -29.49
CA LYS A 87 -31.59 10.74 -29.52
C LYS A 87 -30.42 11.46 -30.22
N PRO A 88 -30.66 12.52 -31.02
CA PRO A 88 -29.62 13.19 -31.81
C PRO A 88 -28.38 13.62 -31.01
N ASP A 89 -28.52 13.99 -29.74
CA ASP A 89 -27.39 14.35 -28.89
C ASP A 89 -26.51 13.15 -28.49
N ARG A 90 -27.06 11.94 -28.31
CA ARG A 90 -26.26 10.70 -28.10
C ARG A 90 -25.48 10.37 -29.36
N ILE A 91 -26.10 10.46 -30.54
CA ILE A 91 -25.44 10.27 -31.84
C ILE A 91 -24.30 11.29 -32.01
N LYS A 92 -24.56 12.57 -31.72
CA LYS A 92 -23.58 13.65 -31.80
C LYS A 92 -22.41 13.47 -30.83
N ALA A 93 -22.66 12.95 -29.62
CA ALA A 93 -21.62 12.62 -28.65
C ALA A 93 -20.77 11.42 -29.11
N ALA A 94 -21.39 10.35 -29.59
CA ALA A 94 -20.71 9.16 -30.09
C ALA A 94 -19.84 9.47 -31.33
N VAL A 95 -20.39 10.22 -32.30
CA VAL A 95 -19.64 10.72 -33.46
C VAL A 95 -18.46 11.58 -33.03
N ALA A 96 -18.63 12.49 -32.06
CA ALA A 96 -17.55 13.33 -31.55
C ALA A 96 -16.48 12.53 -30.75
N TYR A 97 -16.85 11.41 -30.13
CA TYR A 97 -15.92 10.49 -29.48
C TYR A 97 -15.05 9.77 -30.53
N CYS A 98 -15.68 9.21 -31.56
CA CYS A 98 -15.00 8.46 -32.62
C CYS A 98 -14.14 9.35 -33.53
N ALA A 99 -14.59 10.59 -33.80
CA ALA A 99 -13.88 11.56 -34.64
C ALA A 99 -12.68 12.26 -33.95
N HIS A 100 -12.26 11.81 -32.77
CA HIS A 100 -11.02 12.29 -32.16
C HIS A 100 -9.81 11.79 -32.98
N PRO A 101 -8.81 12.62 -33.32
CA PRO A 101 -7.73 12.24 -34.24
C PRO A 101 -7.00 10.94 -33.87
N SER A 102 -6.75 10.71 -32.58
CA SER A 102 -6.11 9.48 -32.08
C SER A 102 -6.98 8.21 -32.12
N ARG A 103 -8.28 8.33 -32.42
CA ARG A 103 -9.23 7.21 -32.54
C ARG A 103 -9.83 7.05 -33.93
N ALA A 104 -9.79 8.09 -34.77
CA ALA A 104 -10.41 8.08 -36.09
C ALA A 104 -9.93 6.93 -37.01
N LYS A 105 -8.68 6.47 -36.86
CA LYS A 105 -8.11 5.34 -37.63
C LYS A 105 -8.76 3.98 -37.30
N THR A 106 -9.39 3.81 -36.14
CA THR A 106 -9.96 2.52 -35.69
C THR A 106 -11.46 2.60 -35.37
N TYR A 107 -11.97 3.76 -34.98
CA TYR A 107 -13.40 3.96 -34.63
C TYR A 107 -14.24 4.53 -35.78
N ILE A 108 -13.67 4.77 -36.96
CA ILE A 108 -14.39 5.23 -38.16
C ILE A 108 -13.97 4.38 -39.35
N ARG A 109 -14.95 3.91 -40.12
CA ARG A 109 -14.75 3.40 -41.48
C ARG A 109 -15.67 4.11 -42.47
N ARG A 110 -15.33 4.06 -43.76
CA ARG A 110 -16.29 4.30 -44.85
C ARG A 110 -16.95 2.96 -45.18
N ASP A 111 -18.18 2.97 -45.66
CA ASP A 111 -18.75 1.78 -46.28
C ASP A 111 -18.00 1.41 -47.58
N LYS A 112 -18.02 0.13 -47.94
CA LYS A 112 -17.32 -0.41 -49.12
C LYS A 112 -17.98 0.00 -50.44
N TYR A 113 -19.29 0.21 -50.43
CA TYR A 113 -20.11 0.49 -51.61
C TYR A 113 -20.53 1.96 -51.69
N GLN A 114 -20.74 2.61 -50.54
CA GLN A 114 -21.06 4.03 -50.41
C GLN A 114 -19.93 4.80 -49.73
N GLN A 115 -18.94 5.27 -50.50
CA GLN A 115 -17.73 5.89 -49.94
C GLN A 115 -17.99 7.14 -49.08
N ASP A 116 -19.09 7.85 -49.27
CA ASP A 116 -19.49 9.00 -48.45
C ASP A 116 -20.16 8.61 -47.13
N LEU A 117 -20.74 7.41 -47.06
CA LEU A 117 -21.36 6.89 -45.85
C LEU A 117 -20.26 6.48 -44.85
N LYS A 118 -20.18 7.23 -43.75
CA LYS A 118 -19.21 7.01 -42.68
C LYS A 118 -19.90 6.31 -41.52
N GLU A 119 -19.36 5.17 -41.14
CA GLU A 119 -19.80 4.39 -40.00
C GLU A 119 -18.85 4.58 -38.82
N TYR A 120 -19.42 4.56 -37.62
CA TYR A 120 -18.72 4.82 -36.37
C TYR A 120 -18.85 3.59 -35.48
N TRP A 121 -17.73 3.13 -34.90
CA TRP A 121 -17.73 2.03 -33.94
C TRP A 121 -18.34 2.49 -32.62
N VAL A 122 -19.46 1.90 -32.23
CA VAL A 122 -20.17 2.27 -31.00
C VAL A 122 -20.64 1.06 -30.21
N ASP A 123 -20.64 1.23 -28.89
CA ASP A 123 -21.25 0.31 -27.94
C ASP A 123 -22.76 0.58 -27.94
N VAL A 124 -23.55 -0.41 -28.36
CA VAL A 124 -25.01 -0.32 -28.50
C VAL A 124 -25.65 -0.38 -27.11
N GLU A 125 -25.40 -1.50 -26.44
CA GLU A 125 -25.89 -1.85 -25.11
C GLU A 125 -24.80 -2.56 -24.31
N THR A 126 -24.89 -2.51 -22.98
CA THR A 126 -23.99 -3.19 -22.04
C THR A 126 -24.85 -3.99 -21.06
N THR A 127 -25.14 -5.23 -21.44
CA THR A 127 -25.90 -6.19 -20.63
C THR A 127 -24.94 -6.97 -19.75
N GLY A 128 -24.88 -6.62 -18.46
CA GLY A 128 -24.18 -7.43 -17.47
C GLY A 128 -25.14 -8.39 -16.78
N SER A 129 -25.02 -9.69 -17.03
CA SER A 129 -25.69 -10.69 -16.21
C SER A 129 -24.85 -11.03 -14.98
N PHE A 130 -25.51 -11.08 -13.83
CA PHE A 130 -24.98 -11.72 -12.63
C PHE A 130 -25.61 -13.11 -12.53
N GLU A 131 -25.13 -14.00 -13.39
CA GLU A 131 -25.39 -15.43 -13.30
C GLU A 131 -24.66 -16.00 -12.08
N ASP A 132 -25.40 -16.27 -11.01
CA ASP A 132 -24.92 -17.04 -9.84
C ASP A 132 -24.95 -18.55 -10.20
N GLU A 133 -24.27 -18.90 -11.29
CA GLU A 133 -24.20 -20.23 -11.88
C GLU A 133 -23.44 -21.19 -10.95
N ASN A 134 -24.20 -21.88 -10.11
CA ASN A 134 -23.69 -22.85 -9.14
C ASN A 134 -23.46 -24.24 -9.80
N GLU A 135 -22.84 -24.25 -10.99
CA GLU A 135 -22.67 -25.45 -11.82
C GLU A 135 -21.26 -26.03 -11.72
N GLU A 136 -21.09 -27.03 -10.85
CA GLU A 136 -19.84 -27.82 -10.79
C GLU A 136 -19.76 -28.82 -11.94
N SER A 137 -19.07 -28.48 -13.03
CA SER A 137 -18.43 -29.50 -13.85
C SER A 137 -17.05 -29.06 -14.37
N PHE A 138 -16.01 -29.79 -13.92
CA PHE A 138 -14.86 -30.11 -14.78
C PHE A 138 -14.12 -31.33 -14.24
N THR A 139 -14.02 -32.37 -15.07
CA THR A 139 -13.31 -33.62 -14.74
C THR A 139 -11.92 -33.57 -15.36
N GLU A 140 -10.93 -33.13 -14.60
CA GLU A 140 -9.53 -33.08 -15.06
C GLU A 140 -8.76 -34.34 -14.61
N LYS A 141 -8.85 -35.41 -15.40
CA LYS A 141 -7.99 -36.59 -15.26
C LYS A 141 -6.62 -36.30 -15.88
N THR A 142 -5.66 -35.87 -15.07
CA THR A 142 -4.24 -35.80 -15.48
C THR A 142 -3.49 -37.04 -15.00
N SER A 143 -3.77 -38.19 -15.62
CA SER A 143 -3.00 -39.43 -15.43
C SER A 143 -1.67 -39.33 -16.18
N GLY A 144 -0.70 -38.66 -15.56
CA GLY A 144 0.68 -38.60 -16.06
C GLY A 144 1.48 -39.82 -15.63
N GLU A 145 1.34 -40.94 -16.35
CA GLU A 145 2.25 -42.09 -16.22
C GLU A 145 3.61 -41.76 -16.85
N GLY A 146 4.39 -40.94 -16.14
CA GLY A 146 5.79 -40.68 -16.45
C GLY A 146 6.68 -41.69 -15.73
N ILE A 147 7.10 -42.74 -16.43
CA ILE A 147 8.18 -43.62 -15.95
C ILE A 147 9.45 -42.76 -15.84
N ALA A 148 9.89 -42.51 -14.61
CA ALA A 148 11.13 -41.84 -14.32
C ALA A 148 12.17 -42.89 -13.88
N ASP A 149 13.06 -43.27 -14.79
CA ASP A 149 14.22 -44.09 -14.46
C ASP A 149 15.07 -43.38 -13.38
N GLY A 150 15.62 -44.18 -12.46
CA GLY A 150 16.19 -43.69 -11.21
C GLY A 150 17.39 -42.77 -11.39
N PHE A 151 17.27 -41.52 -10.92
CA PHE A 151 18.41 -40.63 -10.76
C PHE A 151 19.04 -40.87 -9.38
N ASP A 152 19.99 -41.81 -9.32
CA ASP A 152 20.64 -42.23 -8.08
C ASP A 152 21.52 -41.11 -7.47
N LEU A 153 21.02 -40.51 -6.39
CA LEU A 153 21.78 -39.59 -5.55
C LEU A 153 22.36 -40.37 -4.36
N GLY A 154 23.49 -41.04 -4.62
CA GLY A 154 24.18 -41.93 -3.69
C GLY A 154 24.49 -41.30 -2.31
N LEU A 155 23.54 -41.46 -1.39
CA LEU A 155 23.65 -41.13 0.03
C LEU A 155 23.51 -42.43 0.82
N ALA A 156 24.43 -42.66 1.76
CA ALA A 156 24.50 -43.92 2.50
C ALA A 156 23.23 -44.15 3.35
N PRO A 157 22.75 -45.40 3.50
CA PRO A 157 21.60 -45.70 4.34
C PRO A 157 21.86 -45.33 5.81
N ILE A 158 20.93 -44.59 6.41
CA ILE A 158 20.86 -44.44 7.87
C ILE A 158 19.85 -45.47 8.39
N GLU A 159 20.31 -46.37 9.25
CA GLU A 159 19.51 -47.50 9.72
C GLU A 159 18.32 -47.05 10.58
N SER A 160 17.19 -47.70 10.38
CA SER A 160 15.96 -47.43 11.11
C SER A 160 15.96 -48.13 12.47
N THR A 161 15.74 -47.38 13.55
CA THR A 161 15.36 -47.92 14.86
C THR A 161 13.87 -47.67 15.07
N ALA A 162 13.08 -48.74 15.05
CA ALA A 162 11.66 -48.69 15.34
C ALA A 162 11.45 -48.63 16.86
N HIS A 163 10.43 -47.87 17.31
CA HIS A 163 9.85 -48.05 18.63
C HIS A 163 8.34 -48.18 18.51
N ASP A 164 7.88 -49.39 18.80
CA ASP A 164 6.48 -49.76 18.99
C ASP A 164 6.01 -49.31 20.39
N ALA A 165 4.76 -48.86 20.48
CA ALA A 165 4.06 -48.50 21.70
C ALA A 165 2.56 -48.27 21.40
N GLY A 166 1.78 -49.35 21.40
CA GLY A 166 0.31 -49.24 21.43
C GLY A 166 -0.20 -48.65 22.77
N GLY A 167 -1.38 -48.05 22.73
CA GLY A 167 -2.09 -47.56 23.91
C GLY A 167 -3.60 -47.59 23.69
N GLU A 168 -4.34 -48.18 24.63
CA GLU A 168 -5.80 -48.35 24.56
C GLU A 168 -6.54 -47.03 24.91
N PRO A 169 -7.80 -46.86 24.46
CA PRO A 169 -8.64 -45.74 24.86
C PRO A 169 -9.49 -46.08 26.10
N ASP A 170 -9.30 -45.36 27.20
CA ASP A 170 -10.17 -45.45 28.38
C ASP A 170 -11.61 -45.00 28.08
N GLU A 171 -12.59 -45.73 28.60
CA GLU A 171 -13.95 -45.25 28.84
C GLU A 171 -13.97 -44.30 30.05
N VAL A 172 -14.78 -43.22 30.03
CA VAL A 172 -15.81 -43.01 31.07
C VAL A 172 -16.86 -41.96 30.71
N THR A 173 -18.03 -42.12 31.35
CA THR A 173 -19.04 -41.11 31.75
C THR A 173 -19.84 -40.38 30.67
N ASP A 174 -21.11 -40.76 30.61
CA ASP A 174 -22.24 -39.87 30.33
C ASP A 174 -22.28 -38.67 31.31
N LEU A 175 -22.79 -37.53 30.84
CA LEU A 175 -23.39 -36.49 31.69
C LEU A 175 -24.59 -35.86 30.95
N GLU A 176 -25.76 -36.27 31.43
CA GLU A 176 -27.11 -35.68 31.48
C GLU A 176 -27.45 -34.41 30.66
N ASP A 177 -28.67 -34.41 30.11
CA ASP A 177 -29.29 -33.27 29.42
C ASP A 177 -29.73 -32.15 30.40
N GLU A 178 -29.56 -30.89 30.00
CA GLU A 178 -30.38 -29.77 30.50
C GLU A 178 -31.02 -29.02 29.32
N GLU A 179 -32.35 -28.85 29.39
CA GLU A 179 -33.15 -28.08 28.44
C GLU A 179 -33.19 -26.59 28.84
N ASP A 180 -32.70 -25.68 27.98
CA ASP A 180 -32.82 -24.21 28.18
C ASP A 180 -33.63 -23.54 27.07
N ASP A 181 -34.92 -23.32 27.34
CA ASP A 181 -35.93 -22.90 26.37
C ASP A 181 -35.97 -21.37 26.20
N SER A 182 -35.04 -20.84 25.40
CA SER A 182 -34.85 -19.39 25.19
C SER A 182 -35.49 -18.84 23.91
N ALA A 183 -36.72 -18.30 24.05
CA ALA A 183 -37.55 -17.82 22.94
C ALA A 183 -36.93 -16.66 22.11
N SER A 184 -36.60 -16.94 20.84
CA SER A 184 -35.98 -15.96 19.94
C SER A 184 -36.97 -14.94 19.35
N SER A 185 -37.02 -13.74 19.93
CA SER A 185 -37.85 -12.63 19.44
C SER A 185 -37.37 -12.07 18.10
N LYS A 186 -38.21 -12.15 17.05
CA LYS A 186 -37.92 -11.65 15.69
C LYS A 186 -37.80 -10.12 15.63
N ALA A 187 -36.59 -9.58 15.82
CA ALA A 187 -36.31 -8.16 15.62
C ALA A 187 -36.50 -7.74 14.15
N LYS A 188 -37.52 -6.91 13.86
CA LYS A 188 -37.69 -6.30 12.53
C LYS A 188 -36.57 -5.30 12.26
N LEU A 189 -35.87 -5.46 11.14
CA LEU A 189 -34.91 -4.46 10.66
C LEU A 189 -35.64 -3.13 10.39
N LYS A 190 -35.24 -2.08 11.11
CA LYS A 190 -35.77 -0.72 10.93
C LYS A 190 -35.15 -0.11 9.69
N VAL A 191 -35.98 0.36 8.76
CA VAL A 191 -35.53 1.11 7.57
C VAL A 191 -34.87 2.42 8.02
N PRO A 192 -33.72 2.84 7.44
CA PRO A 192 -33.11 4.13 7.74
C PRO A 192 -34.08 5.30 7.55
N SER A 193 -33.97 6.34 8.37
CA SER A 193 -34.74 7.56 8.18
C SER A 193 -34.17 8.38 7.01
N LYS A 194 -35.00 9.27 6.46
CA LYS A 194 -34.58 10.19 5.39
C LYS A 194 -33.36 11.04 5.80
N ASN A 195 -33.28 11.42 7.07
CA ASN A 195 -32.19 12.22 7.62
C ASN A 195 -30.87 11.44 7.63
N ASP A 196 -30.89 10.13 7.89
CA ASP A 196 -29.69 9.29 7.90
C ASP A 196 -29.07 9.22 6.49
N VAL A 197 -29.90 9.10 5.45
CA VAL A 197 -29.48 9.09 4.04
C VAL A 197 -28.93 10.44 3.60
N GLU A 198 -29.53 11.55 4.05
CA GLU A 198 -29.04 12.90 3.78
C GLU A 198 -27.68 13.15 4.47
N GLN A 199 -27.48 12.64 5.70
CA GLN A 199 -26.19 12.67 6.38
C GLN A 199 -25.12 11.79 5.69
N GLU A 200 -25.44 10.58 5.23
CA GLU A 200 -24.51 9.71 4.50
C GLU A 200 -24.01 10.41 3.21
N HIS A 201 -24.91 11.02 2.45
CA HIS A 201 -24.56 11.81 1.25
C HIS A 201 -23.69 13.05 1.56
N HIS A 202 -23.89 13.71 2.71
CA HIS A 202 -23.01 14.81 3.13
C HIS A 202 -21.61 14.33 3.55
N LEU A 203 -21.48 13.15 4.16
CA LEU A 203 -20.18 12.54 4.47
C LEU A 203 -19.43 12.16 3.19
N GLU A 204 -20.11 11.56 2.20
CA GLU A 204 -19.48 11.27 0.88
C GLU A 204 -19.00 12.55 0.16
N ALA A 205 -19.74 13.65 0.29
CA ALA A 205 -19.33 14.94 -0.26
C ALA A 205 -18.04 15.47 0.41
N ILE A 206 -17.87 15.24 1.72
CA ILE A 206 -16.66 15.61 2.48
C ILE A 206 -15.47 14.71 2.11
N GLU A 207 -15.66 13.38 2.01
CA GLU A 207 -14.57 12.48 1.57
C GLU A 207 -14.05 12.83 0.17
N ASN A 208 -14.95 13.20 -0.74
CA ASN A 208 -14.60 13.60 -2.10
C ASN A 208 -13.76 14.90 -2.18
N VAL A 209 -13.71 15.72 -1.14
CA VAL A 209 -12.84 16.93 -1.11
C VAL A 209 -11.37 16.56 -1.33
N GLY A 210 -10.89 15.44 -0.77
CA GLY A 210 -9.52 14.97 -0.98
C GLY A 210 -9.21 14.68 -2.45
N ASN A 211 -10.18 14.12 -3.18
CA ASN A 211 -10.06 13.88 -4.62
C ASN A 211 -10.05 15.18 -5.43
N VAL A 212 -10.81 16.20 -5.02
CA VAL A 212 -10.82 17.53 -5.65
C VAL A 212 -9.46 18.22 -5.45
N MET A 213 -8.97 18.31 -4.21
CA MET A 213 -7.66 18.90 -3.89
C MET A 213 -6.52 18.23 -4.66
N ALA A 214 -6.47 16.88 -4.66
CA ALA A 214 -5.46 16.13 -5.39
C ALA A 214 -5.51 16.34 -6.92
N ASN A 215 -6.68 16.69 -7.48
CA ASN A 215 -6.80 17.04 -8.89
C ASN A 215 -6.45 18.51 -9.17
N MET A 216 -6.63 19.43 -8.22
CA MET A 216 -6.17 20.81 -8.34
C MET A 216 -4.64 20.90 -8.38
N LEU A 217 -3.94 20.14 -7.51
CA LEU A 217 -2.47 20.02 -7.56
C LEU A 217 -1.97 19.47 -8.91
N LYS A 218 -2.66 18.47 -9.49
CA LYS A 218 -2.37 17.96 -10.85
C LYS A 218 -2.63 18.97 -11.97
N VAL A 219 -3.44 20.01 -11.73
CA VAL A 219 -3.63 21.13 -12.66
C VAL A 219 -2.52 22.17 -12.45
N GLN A 220 -2.17 22.50 -11.21
CA GLN A 220 -1.04 23.38 -10.88
C GLN A 220 0.26 22.94 -11.58
N SER A 221 0.68 21.68 -11.43
CA SER A 221 1.94 21.20 -12.05
C SER A 221 1.91 21.26 -13.60
N LYS A 222 0.73 21.18 -14.22
CA LYS A 222 0.58 21.37 -15.68
C LYS A 222 0.64 22.83 -16.08
N MET A 223 0.20 23.73 -15.21
CA MET A 223 0.30 25.18 -15.42
C MET A 223 1.74 25.67 -15.23
N GLU A 224 2.49 25.08 -14.31
CA GLU A 224 3.93 25.34 -14.13
C GLU A 224 4.72 24.88 -15.37
N VAL A 225 4.51 23.65 -15.86
CA VAL A 225 5.10 23.18 -17.14
C VAL A 225 4.66 24.04 -18.35
N ALA A 226 3.48 24.66 -18.32
CA ALA A 226 3.05 25.59 -19.36
C ALA A 226 3.72 26.97 -19.24
N ARG A 227 3.84 27.50 -18.01
CA ARG A 227 4.56 28.74 -17.68
C ARG A 227 6.02 28.67 -18.12
N ASP A 228 6.69 27.57 -17.83
CA ASP A 228 8.12 27.39 -18.13
C ASP A 228 8.36 27.30 -19.64
N LYS A 229 7.43 26.68 -20.38
CA LYS A 229 7.44 26.69 -21.86
C LYS A 229 7.15 28.07 -22.46
N LEU A 230 6.29 28.87 -21.83
CA LEU A 230 6.04 30.25 -22.27
C LEU A 230 7.24 31.16 -22.01
N ALA A 231 7.93 30.99 -20.88
CA ALA A 231 9.17 31.69 -20.56
C ALA A 231 10.27 31.37 -21.60
N ALA A 232 10.42 30.09 -21.96
CA ALA A 232 11.40 29.63 -22.95
C ALA A 232 11.20 30.17 -24.38
N LEU A 233 10.02 30.73 -24.71
CA LEU A 233 9.76 31.36 -26.01
C LEU A 233 10.25 32.82 -26.09
N GLY A 234 10.40 33.51 -24.96
CA GLY A 234 10.92 34.89 -24.91
C GLY A 234 10.12 35.97 -25.65
N THR A 235 8.91 35.69 -26.14
CA THR A 235 8.12 36.67 -26.92
C THR A 235 7.23 37.54 -26.03
N LYS A 236 6.85 38.72 -26.52
CA LYS A 236 5.90 39.62 -25.82
C LYS A 236 4.56 38.92 -25.55
N GLU A 237 4.07 38.15 -26.52
CA GLU A 237 2.84 37.36 -26.41
C GLU A 237 2.96 36.21 -25.41
N SER A 238 4.12 35.57 -25.31
CA SER A 238 4.35 34.50 -24.33
C SER A 238 4.44 35.05 -22.91
N SER A 239 5.03 36.24 -22.72
CA SER A 239 5.05 36.97 -21.44
C SER A 239 3.64 37.35 -20.95
N GLU A 240 2.80 37.94 -21.83
CA GLU A 240 1.39 38.20 -21.50
C GLU A 240 0.63 36.91 -21.15
N SER A 241 0.90 35.83 -21.87
CA SER A 241 0.28 34.51 -21.61
C SER A 241 0.76 33.92 -20.29
N GLN A 242 2.02 34.13 -19.92
CA GLN A 242 2.62 33.72 -18.65
C GLN A 242 1.96 34.44 -17.48
N GLN A 243 1.73 35.76 -17.58
CA GLN A 243 1.01 36.53 -16.56
C GLN A 243 -0.44 36.05 -16.38
N LYS A 244 -1.12 35.70 -17.47
CA LYS A 244 -2.48 35.11 -17.45
C LYS A 244 -2.46 33.73 -16.75
N VAL A 245 -1.48 32.87 -17.05
CA VAL A 245 -1.29 31.56 -16.39
C VAL A 245 -1.01 31.72 -14.89
N GLU A 246 -0.13 32.64 -14.49
CA GLU A 246 0.22 32.87 -13.07
C GLU A 246 -0.99 33.43 -12.29
N THR A 247 -1.79 34.30 -12.90
CA THR A 247 -3.05 34.80 -12.32
C THR A 247 -4.05 33.67 -12.09
N PHE A 248 -4.19 32.73 -13.03
CA PHE A 248 -5.00 31.53 -12.82
C PHE A 248 -4.39 30.60 -11.74
N ARG A 249 -3.05 30.49 -11.64
CA ARG A 249 -2.37 29.68 -10.60
C ARG A 249 -2.67 30.20 -9.20
N GLY A 250 -2.54 31.52 -8.98
CA GLY A 250 -2.87 32.15 -7.71
C GLY A 250 -4.35 32.00 -7.31
N ASN A 251 -5.27 32.10 -8.27
CA ASN A 251 -6.70 31.87 -8.02
C ASN A 251 -7.02 30.39 -7.74
N LEU A 252 -6.30 29.45 -8.36
CA LEU A 252 -6.45 28.01 -8.09
C LEU A 252 -5.94 27.64 -6.69
N MET A 253 -4.82 28.24 -6.25
CA MET A 253 -4.28 28.02 -4.89
C MET A 253 -5.23 28.54 -3.81
N LYS A 254 -5.79 29.76 -3.96
CA LYS A 254 -6.80 30.26 -3.01
C LYS A 254 -7.99 29.32 -2.86
N LEU A 255 -8.47 28.71 -3.95
CA LEU A 255 -9.55 27.71 -3.91
C LEU A 255 -9.12 26.37 -3.29
N HIS A 256 -7.84 26.00 -3.39
CA HIS A 256 -7.29 24.80 -2.74
C HIS A 256 -7.22 25.01 -1.22
N ASP A 257 -6.80 26.20 -0.79
CA ASP A 257 -6.62 26.52 0.62
C ASP A 257 -7.99 26.75 1.30
N GLU A 258 -8.94 27.42 0.60
CA GLU A 258 -10.36 27.49 0.99
C GLU A 258 -10.97 26.06 1.19
N LEU A 259 -10.56 25.06 0.41
CA LEU A 259 -10.99 23.65 0.60
C LEU A 259 -10.23 22.94 1.73
N ALA A 260 -8.94 23.24 1.92
CA ALA A 260 -8.11 22.64 2.96
C ALA A 260 -8.60 23.03 4.36
N ASP A 261 -8.96 24.30 4.56
CA ASP A 261 -9.52 24.80 5.82
C ASP A 261 -10.89 24.17 6.12
N LEU A 262 -11.77 24.07 5.12
CA LEU A 262 -13.05 23.38 5.27
C LEU A 262 -12.87 21.90 5.60
N LYS A 263 -11.94 21.20 4.95
CA LYS A 263 -11.66 19.80 5.26
C LYS A 263 -11.10 19.63 6.68
N SER A 264 -10.17 20.50 7.08
CA SER A 264 -9.56 20.50 8.42
C SER A 264 -10.61 20.71 9.52
N TYR A 265 -11.60 21.57 9.28
CA TYR A 265 -12.75 21.77 10.17
C TYR A 265 -13.57 20.48 10.35
N PHE A 266 -13.94 19.80 9.25
CA PHE A 266 -14.70 18.54 9.33
C PHE A 266 -13.87 17.38 9.91
N ASP A 267 -12.57 17.28 9.61
CA ASP A 267 -11.67 16.28 10.22
C ASP A 267 -11.58 16.44 11.76
N GLY A 268 -11.81 17.66 12.28
CA GLY A 268 -11.79 17.99 13.70
C GLY A 268 -13.10 17.72 14.46
N GLN A 269 -14.27 17.90 13.83
CA GLN A 269 -15.57 17.82 14.52
C GLN A 269 -16.27 16.45 14.36
N LYS A 270 -15.92 15.50 15.23
CA LYS A 270 -16.46 14.12 15.22
C LYS A 270 -17.88 13.92 15.81
N GLY A 271 -18.76 14.92 15.75
CA GLY A 271 -20.07 14.79 16.43
C GLY A 271 -21.18 15.78 16.08
N SER A 272 -20.94 16.75 15.19
CA SER A 272 -21.98 17.65 14.68
C SER A 272 -21.56 18.17 13.31
N LEU A 273 -22.48 18.16 12.35
CA LEU A 273 -22.30 18.84 11.06
C LEU A 273 -23.01 20.19 11.15
N ASP A 274 -22.28 21.28 10.98
CA ASP A 274 -22.86 22.61 10.78
C ASP A 274 -23.33 22.73 9.32
N ASP A 275 -24.65 22.73 9.11
CA ASP A 275 -25.27 22.89 7.79
C ASP A 275 -24.78 24.15 7.06
N THR A 276 -24.40 25.20 7.79
CA THR A 276 -23.82 26.44 7.24
C THR A 276 -22.48 26.16 6.56
N LYS A 277 -21.66 25.25 7.10
CA LYS A 277 -20.37 24.83 6.54
C LYS A 277 -20.55 23.85 5.40
N VAL A 278 -21.53 22.95 5.50
CA VAL A 278 -21.91 22.03 4.40
C VAL A 278 -22.40 22.83 3.18
N ALA A 279 -23.26 23.83 3.38
CA ALA A 279 -23.70 24.74 2.32
C ALA A 279 -22.53 25.56 1.74
N SER A 280 -21.60 26.02 2.60
CA SER A 280 -20.37 26.72 2.17
C SER A 280 -19.49 25.83 1.29
N LEU A 281 -19.32 24.56 1.66
CA LEU A 281 -18.57 23.57 0.88
C LEU A 281 -19.22 23.30 -0.48
N HIS A 282 -20.54 23.10 -0.54
CA HIS A 282 -21.26 22.96 -1.81
C HIS A 282 -21.12 24.21 -2.71
N SER A 283 -21.17 25.41 -2.13
CA SER A 283 -20.95 26.67 -2.86
C SER A 283 -19.53 26.75 -3.45
N LEU A 284 -18.52 26.34 -2.68
CA LEU A 284 -17.11 26.30 -3.11
C LEU A 284 -16.86 25.26 -4.21
N VAL A 285 -17.42 24.06 -4.08
CA VAL A 285 -17.35 23.02 -5.13
C VAL A 285 -18.04 23.51 -6.41
N GLN A 286 -19.17 24.22 -6.32
CA GLN A 286 -19.78 24.88 -7.48
C GLN A 286 -18.92 26.01 -8.06
N LYS A 287 -18.24 26.83 -7.23
CA LYS A 287 -17.30 27.89 -7.64
C LYS A 287 -16.15 27.30 -8.47
N ILE A 288 -15.60 26.15 -8.05
CA ILE A 288 -14.56 25.39 -8.76
C ILE A 288 -15.11 24.76 -10.06
N ALA A 289 -16.31 24.20 -10.05
CA ALA A 289 -16.93 23.65 -11.26
C ALA A 289 -17.22 24.74 -12.32
N LYS A 290 -17.59 25.95 -11.89
CA LYS A 290 -17.87 27.11 -12.75
C LYS A 290 -16.59 27.82 -13.24
N SER A 291 -15.49 27.79 -12.49
CA SER A 291 -14.25 28.46 -12.87
C SER A 291 -13.43 27.72 -13.93
N ASN A 292 -13.67 26.42 -14.13
CA ASN A 292 -12.99 25.58 -15.13
C ASN A 292 -13.44 25.97 -16.57
N PRO A 293 -12.60 26.63 -17.40
CA PRO A 293 -13.06 27.34 -18.60
C PRO A 293 -13.23 26.42 -19.83
N ARG A 294 -13.74 25.21 -19.65
CA ARG A 294 -13.97 24.25 -20.73
C ARG A 294 -15.19 24.62 -21.59
N LYS A 295 -14.90 25.35 -22.67
CA LYS A 295 -15.79 25.74 -23.80
C LYS A 295 -16.65 27.00 -23.58
N ARG A 296 -16.02 28.17 -23.67
CA ARG A 296 -16.51 29.14 -24.68
C ARG A 296 -15.69 28.93 -25.95
N LYS A 297 -16.35 28.51 -27.04
CA LYS A 297 -15.72 28.58 -28.37
C LYS A 297 -15.67 30.05 -28.77
N SER A 298 -14.48 30.64 -28.81
CA SER A 298 -14.25 31.79 -29.68
C SER A 298 -14.57 31.35 -31.11
N LYS A 299 -15.50 32.04 -31.78
CA LYS A 299 -15.47 32.07 -33.24
C LYS A 299 -14.27 32.95 -33.59
N GLN A 300 -13.16 32.32 -33.95
CA GLN A 300 -12.18 33.02 -34.78
C GLN A 300 -12.92 33.46 -36.05
N LYS A 301 -12.84 34.75 -36.35
CA LYS A 301 -13.53 35.37 -37.47
C LYS A 301 -12.46 35.75 -38.47
N ASP A 302 -12.16 34.81 -39.35
CA ASP A 302 -11.22 35.05 -40.43
C ASP A 302 -11.73 36.21 -41.29
N GLY A 303 -10.83 37.13 -41.61
CA GLY A 303 -11.14 38.34 -42.37
C GLY A 303 -10.86 38.10 -43.84
N ASP A 304 -11.90 38.24 -44.66
CA ASP A 304 -11.76 38.42 -46.11
C ASP A 304 -12.65 39.59 -46.55
N THR A 305 -12.39 40.06 -47.76
CA THR A 305 -12.93 41.23 -48.44
C THR A 305 -14.34 41.01 -49.00
N GLY A 306 -15.00 42.08 -49.47
CA GLY A 306 -16.14 41.96 -50.39
C GLY A 306 -17.57 42.24 -49.86
N ASP A 307 -17.90 43.53 -49.76
CA ASP A 307 -19.21 44.12 -50.15
C ASP A 307 -20.55 43.71 -49.44
N THR A 308 -21.64 44.27 -49.96
CA THR A 308 -22.90 44.72 -49.33
C THR A 308 -23.98 43.67 -49.07
N GLY A 309 -24.83 43.89 -48.03
CA GLY A 309 -26.10 43.17 -47.84
C GLY A 309 -26.77 43.32 -46.45
N LYS A 310 -28.00 43.86 -46.40
CA LYS A 310 -28.90 43.97 -45.21
C LYS A 310 -29.96 42.83 -45.23
N PRO A 311 -30.77 42.56 -44.16
CA PRO A 311 -30.61 42.77 -42.72
C PRO A 311 -31.02 41.54 -41.82
N LYS A 312 -30.98 41.73 -40.49
CA LYS A 312 -31.47 40.88 -39.36
C LYS A 312 -33.00 40.65 -39.38
N PRO A 313 -33.57 39.58 -38.73
CA PRO A 313 -33.64 39.37 -37.25
C PRO A 313 -33.43 37.88 -36.80
N THR A 314 -33.83 37.28 -35.65
CA THR A 314 -34.76 37.64 -34.53
C THR A 314 -34.50 36.87 -33.19
N LYS A 315 -34.82 37.50 -32.04
CA LYS A 315 -35.35 37.00 -30.73
C LYS A 315 -34.91 35.67 -30.03
N LYS A 316 -34.50 35.83 -28.76
CA LYS A 316 -34.86 35.08 -27.51
C LYS A 316 -34.74 33.54 -27.40
N LYS A 317 -34.02 33.06 -26.36
CA LYS A 317 -34.62 32.53 -25.10
C LYS A 317 -33.59 32.27 -23.97
N LYS A 318 -33.96 32.58 -22.71
CA LYS A 318 -33.37 32.00 -21.48
C LYS A 318 -34.07 30.67 -21.19
N ARG A 319 -33.37 29.65 -20.66
CA ARG A 319 -33.95 28.71 -19.67
C ARG A 319 -32.88 27.89 -18.91
N THR A 320 -33.11 27.77 -17.61
CA THR A 320 -32.83 26.63 -16.69
C THR A 320 -31.73 25.61 -17.04
N GLN A 321 -30.78 25.44 -16.12
CA GLN A 321 -29.88 24.28 -16.04
C GLN A 321 -30.02 23.67 -14.64
N ASP A 322 -30.56 22.45 -14.55
CA ASP A 322 -30.84 21.75 -13.29
C ASP A 322 -30.72 20.23 -13.49
N ARG A 323 -30.02 19.55 -12.55
CA ARG A 323 -29.72 18.09 -12.52
C ARG A 323 -28.96 17.56 -13.78
N TRP A 324 -28.14 16.51 -13.73
CA TRP A 324 -28.05 15.39 -12.79
C TRP A 324 -26.59 15.04 -12.41
N THR A 325 -26.42 14.56 -11.19
CA THR A 325 -25.30 13.71 -10.72
C THR A 325 -25.80 12.27 -10.65
N GLU A 326 -25.00 11.26 -11.04
CA GLU A 326 -25.26 9.89 -10.62
C GLU A 326 -24.05 8.92 -10.82
N TRP A 327 -23.82 8.07 -9.81
CA TRP A 327 -22.90 6.92 -9.72
C TRP A 327 -21.36 7.17 -9.82
N PRO A 328 -20.51 6.32 -9.18
CA PRO A 328 -20.82 5.04 -8.52
C PRO A 328 -20.62 4.99 -6.99
N LEU A 329 -21.59 4.39 -6.29
CA LEU A 329 -21.71 4.36 -4.82
C LEU A 329 -21.78 2.90 -4.29
N ARG A 330 -20.71 2.10 -4.47
CA ARG A 330 -20.75 0.64 -4.17
C ARG A 330 -19.48 -0.03 -3.62
N TYR A 331 -18.44 0.70 -3.20
CA TYR A 331 -17.16 0.08 -2.78
C TYR A 331 -16.65 0.40 -1.36
N VAL A 332 -17.22 1.39 -0.66
CA VAL A 332 -16.67 1.89 0.62
C VAL A 332 -17.25 1.16 1.84
N ASN A 333 -18.54 0.78 1.81
CA ASN A 333 -19.32 0.28 2.95
C ASN A 333 -18.93 -1.12 3.48
N LEU A 334 -17.76 -1.66 3.11
CA LEU A 334 -17.24 -2.96 3.57
C LEU A 334 -16.10 -2.87 4.60
N LEU A 335 -15.36 -1.76 4.65
CA LEU A 335 -14.14 -1.64 5.48
C LEU A 335 -14.34 -0.95 6.85
N ALA A 336 -15.50 -0.34 7.09
CA ALA A 336 -15.72 0.50 8.27
C ALA A 336 -16.06 -0.25 9.57
N ARG A 337 -16.16 -1.59 9.57
CA ARG A 337 -16.80 -2.36 10.66
C ARG A 337 -15.89 -3.15 11.62
N GLU A 338 -14.57 -3.19 11.44
CA GLU A 338 -13.67 -4.01 12.31
C GLU A 338 -12.87 -3.22 13.36
N ALA A 339 -13.02 -1.89 13.45
CA ALA A 339 -12.07 -1.02 14.16
C ALA A 339 -12.38 -0.69 15.64
N VAL A 340 -13.39 -1.30 16.28
CA VAL A 340 -13.93 -0.84 17.60
C VAL A 340 -14.00 -1.95 18.67
N ALA A 341 -13.15 -2.99 18.59
CA ALA A 341 -13.14 -4.07 19.59
C ALA A 341 -11.73 -4.60 19.91
N THR A 342 -11.01 -3.94 20.84
CA THR A 342 -10.08 -4.58 21.80
C THR A 342 -9.42 -3.55 22.74
N CYS A 343 -9.90 -3.47 23.98
CA CYS A 343 -9.16 -2.89 25.11
C CYS A 343 -9.59 -3.61 26.41
N PRO A 344 -8.72 -4.39 27.07
CA PRO A 344 -9.08 -5.08 28.30
C PRO A 344 -9.01 -4.14 29.53
N PRO A 345 -9.88 -4.33 30.54
CA PRO A 345 -9.80 -3.60 31.82
C PRO A 345 -8.64 -4.12 32.70
N PRO A 346 -8.19 -3.33 33.70
CA PRO A 346 -7.10 -3.72 34.59
C PRO A 346 -7.56 -4.73 35.65
N VAL A 347 -6.76 -5.78 35.89
CA VAL A 347 -7.08 -6.87 36.83
C VAL A 347 -6.21 -6.82 38.10
N GLY A 348 -6.88 -6.89 39.26
CA GLY A 348 -6.48 -7.71 40.41
C GLY A 348 -5.15 -7.45 41.13
N LYS A 349 -5.22 -6.99 42.38
CA LYS A 349 -4.12 -7.11 43.36
C LYS A 349 -4.00 -8.58 43.81
N PHE A 350 -2.87 -9.24 43.56
CA PHE A 350 -2.57 -10.54 44.18
C PHE A 350 -2.02 -10.36 45.61
N LYS A 351 -2.50 -11.17 46.56
CA LYS A 351 -1.99 -11.25 47.94
C LYS A 351 -1.01 -12.42 48.11
N GLY A 352 -0.13 -12.30 49.10
CA GLY A 352 1.07 -13.12 49.27
C GLY A 352 0.86 -14.62 49.46
N ILE A 353 1.93 -15.36 49.11
CA ILE A 353 2.14 -16.77 49.41
C ILE A 353 3.30 -16.85 50.42
N LYS A 354 3.12 -17.60 51.52
CA LYS A 354 4.16 -17.84 52.54
C LYS A 354 5.21 -18.82 52.01
N ARG A 355 6.44 -18.74 52.53
CA ARG A 355 7.46 -19.79 52.43
C ARG A 355 7.99 -20.19 53.83
N HIS A 356 7.70 -21.42 54.23
CA HIS A 356 8.65 -22.26 54.98
C HIS A 356 9.58 -22.91 53.90
N GLY A 357 10.74 -23.51 54.17
CA GLY A 357 11.56 -23.74 55.36
C GLY A 357 12.97 -24.19 54.90
N PRO A 358 13.95 -24.48 55.79
CA PRO A 358 15.37 -24.44 55.40
C PRO A 358 16.12 -25.80 55.30
N ALA A 359 16.92 -25.94 54.24
CA ALA A 359 18.12 -26.81 54.11
C ALA A 359 18.96 -26.29 52.91
N GLY A 360 20.29 -26.44 52.81
CA GLY A 360 21.29 -27.03 53.71
C GLY A 360 22.66 -26.32 53.59
N LYS A 361 23.72 -26.87 54.20
CA LYS A 361 25.09 -26.29 54.28
C LYS A 361 26.12 -27.03 53.40
N ALA A 362 27.35 -26.48 53.36
CA ALA A 362 28.56 -26.99 52.69
C ALA A 362 28.55 -26.89 51.15
N LEU A 363 29.67 -26.74 50.44
CA LEU A 363 31.12 -26.58 50.76
C LEU A 363 31.65 -25.45 49.81
N ALA A 364 32.82 -24.80 49.93
CA ALA A 364 34.01 -24.97 50.77
C ALA A 364 34.67 -23.59 51.04
N ALA A 365 35.71 -23.55 51.87
CA ALA A 365 36.59 -22.40 52.04
C ALA A 365 38.05 -22.80 51.80
N ALA A 366 38.80 -22.01 51.02
CA ALA A 366 40.24 -22.16 50.85
C ALA A 366 40.88 -20.84 50.39
N VAL A 367 42.15 -20.64 50.76
CA VAL A 367 43.07 -19.55 50.36
C VAL A 367 42.59 -18.12 50.65
N ALA A 368 43.06 -17.57 51.77
CA ALA A 368 43.13 -16.13 51.99
C ALA A 368 44.41 -15.56 51.38
N GLY A 369 44.34 -14.35 50.82
CA GLY A 369 45.47 -13.56 50.32
C GLY A 369 45.02 -12.11 50.14
N GLY A 370 45.53 -11.21 50.98
CA GLY A 370 44.92 -9.88 51.19
C GLY A 370 45.50 -8.77 50.33
N VAL A 371 44.62 -7.92 49.77
CA VAL A 371 44.92 -6.54 49.35
C VAL A 371 43.75 -5.65 49.80
N PRO A 372 43.99 -4.55 50.55
CA PRO A 372 42.92 -3.69 51.03
C PRO A 372 42.47 -2.65 49.97
N GLY A 373 41.21 -2.24 50.04
CA GLY A 373 40.77 -0.93 49.51
C GLY A 373 40.27 -0.88 48.06
N TYR A 374 39.12 -1.52 47.77
CA TYR A 374 38.27 -1.08 46.65
C TYR A 374 36.78 -1.23 46.98
N GLN A 375 36.05 -0.11 47.10
CA GLN A 375 34.60 -0.13 47.33
C GLN A 375 33.87 -0.57 46.04
N LYS A 376 33.43 -1.84 45.99
CA LYS A 376 32.49 -2.30 44.95
C LYS A 376 31.12 -1.67 45.14
N GLN A 377 30.90 -0.48 44.56
CA GLN A 377 29.55 -0.03 44.26
C GLN A 377 28.89 -1.08 43.36
N LYS A 378 27.74 -1.62 43.77
CA LYS A 378 26.95 -2.53 42.92
C LYS A 378 26.43 -1.71 41.72
N PRO A 379 26.72 -2.07 40.46
CA PRO A 379 26.13 -1.40 39.33
C PRO A 379 24.61 -1.60 39.35
N ALA A 380 23.85 -0.51 39.31
CA ALA A 380 22.39 -0.58 39.22
C ALA A 380 21.98 -1.32 37.93
N PRO A 381 20.96 -2.19 37.95
CA PRO A 381 20.66 -3.06 36.83
C PRO A 381 20.14 -2.26 35.61
N LEU A 382 21.00 -2.13 34.59
CA LEU A 382 20.72 -1.57 33.25
C LEU A 382 19.42 -2.09 32.62
N HIS A 383 18.99 -3.29 33.04
CA HIS A 383 17.70 -3.94 32.77
C HIS A 383 16.50 -2.98 32.83
N GLU A 384 16.35 -2.18 33.89
CA GLU A 384 15.20 -1.26 34.01
C GLU A 384 15.34 -0.05 33.08
N LEU A 385 16.56 0.45 32.89
CA LEU A 385 16.81 1.69 32.14
C LEU A 385 16.56 1.51 30.64
N PHE A 386 16.97 0.40 30.03
CA PHE A 386 16.81 0.21 28.59
C PHE A 386 15.33 0.04 28.16
N GLY A 387 14.59 -0.85 28.82
CA GLY A 387 13.17 -1.06 28.51
C GLY A 387 12.32 0.20 28.74
N ARG A 388 12.57 0.91 29.85
CA ARG A 388 11.90 2.18 30.13
C ARG A 388 12.34 3.28 29.17
N SER A 389 13.62 3.38 28.79
CA SER A 389 14.13 4.41 27.88
C SER A 389 13.49 4.30 26.49
N PHE A 390 13.53 3.13 25.85
CA PHE A 390 12.93 2.93 24.52
C PHE A 390 11.42 3.24 24.53
N HIS A 391 10.70 2.72 25.53
CA HIS A 391 9.25 2.91 25.64
C HIS A 391 8.86 4.34 26.05
N ARG A 392 9.72 5.06 26.81
CA ARG A 392 9.57 6.50 27.12
C ARG A 392 9.83 7.36 25.89
N THR A 393 10.88 7.08 25.12
CA THR A 393 11.18 7.70 23.82
C THR A 393 10.01 7.56 22.85
N TYR A 394 9.48 6.34 22.69
CA TYR A 394 8.31 6.10 21.84
C TYR A 394 7.06 6.87 22.33
N ARG A 395 6.82 6.92 23.65
CA ARG A 395 5.74 7.74 24.23
C ARG A 395 5.94 9.24 24.02
N THR A 396 7.18 9.75 24.07
CA THR A 396 7.50 11.15 23.75
C THR A 396 7.20 11.45 22.28
N LEU A 397 7.67 10.61 21.34
CA LEU A 397 7.36 10.74 19.92
C LEU A 397 5.84 10.67 19.64
N LYS A 398 5.11 9.82 20.36
CA LYS A 398 3.63 9.73 20.26
C LYS A 398 2.91 10.95 20.87
N ARG A 399 3.50 11.64 21.85
CA ARG A 399 2.96 12.89 22.45
C ARG A 399 3.22 14.11 21.58
N LEU A 400 4.39 14.21 20.94
CA LEU A 400 4.74 15.30 20.00
C LEU A 400 3.77 15.40 18.80
N ARG A 401 2.99 14.35 18.52
CA ARG A 401 1.94 14.31 17.50
C ARG A 401 0.70 15.18 17.81
N VAL A 402 0.54 15.67 19.04
CA VAL A 402 -0.73 16.31 19.50
C VAL A 402 -0.72 17.84 19.39
N GLN A 403 0.44 18.48 19.25
CA GLN A 403 0.56 19.94 19.16
C GLN A 403 1.47 20.38 18.01
N THR A 404 0.88 20.77 16.87
CA THR A 404 1.47 21.72 15.91
C THR A 404 0.41 22.23 14.94
N SER A 405 0.07 23.52 15.01
CA SER A 405 -0.66 24.24 13.96
C SER A 405 0.29 24.61 12.82
N TYR A 406 -0.19 24.59 11.58
CA TYR A 406 0.65 24.82 10.40
C TYR A 406 1.02 26.29 10.20
N ASN A 407 2.29 26.52 9.86
CA ASN A 407 2.76 27.68 9.09
C ASN A 407 3.88 27.21 8.17
N SER A 408 3.78 27.51 6.87
CA SER A 408 4.65 26.91 5.84
C SER A 408 5.73 27.86 5.36
N LEU A 409 6.99 27.47 5.54
CA LEU A 409 8.13 28.02 4.81
C LEU A 409 8.62 26.96 3.80
N ASN A 410 8.53 27.29 2.51
CA ASN A 410 8.96 26.39 1.45
C ASN A 410 10.49 26.29 1.39
N PHE A 411 10.99 25.09 1.13
CA PHE A 411 12.37 24.87 0.72
C PHE A 411 12.33 24.21 -0.66
N GLU A 412 12.48 25.03 -1.71
CA GLU A 412 12.37 24.58 -3.10
C GLU A 412 13.63 23.81 -3.53
N ALA A 413 13.64 22.50 -3.28
CA ALA A 413 14.43 21.59 -4.09
C ALA A 413 13.77 21.49 -5.48
N SER A 414 14.43 21.97 -6.52
CA SER A 414 13.83 22.15 -7.85
C SER A 414 13.41 20.83 -8.49
N GLY A 415 12.12 20.71 -8.79
CA GLY A 415 11.52 19.47 -9.30
C GLY A 415 11.98 19.09 -10.70
N HIS A 416 13.04 18.30 -10.80
CA HIS A 416 13.47 17.65 -12.03
C HIS A 416 13.16 16.15 -11.98
N SER A 417 12.76 15.59 -13.13
CA SER A 417 12.60 14.14 -13.32
C SER A 417 13.90 13.38 -13.02
N GLY A 418 13.80 12.14 -12.52
CA GLY A 418 14.87 11.35 -11.89
C GLY A 418 16.18 11.11 -12.65
N SER A 419 16.37 11.67 -13.84
CA SER A 419 17.66 11.77 -14.52
C SER A 419 18.69 12.58 -13.70
N SER A 420 18.29 13.60 -12.94
CA SER A 420 19.22 14.44 -12.16
C SER A 420 19.92 13.66 -11.03
N CYS A 421 19.20 12.79 -10.32
CA CYS A 421 19.79 11.92 -9.29
C CYS A 421 20.78 10.92 -9.90
N ILE A 422 20.49 10.39 -11.09
CA ILE A 422 21.38 9.49 -11.83
C ILE A 422 22.70 10.20 -12.16
N HIS A 423 22.65 11.42 -12.69
CA HIS A 423 23.85 12.21 -12.97
C HIS A 423 24.66 12.54 -11.70
N ALA A 424 23.99 12.92 -10.61
CA ALA A 424 24.66 13.23 -9.34
C ALA A 424 25.38 12.01 -8.74
N ILE A 425 24.84 10.81 -8.91
CA ILE A 425 25.47 9.54 -8.47
C ILE A 425 26.60 9.14 -9.43
N GLN A 426 26.44 9.34 -10.75
CA GLN A 426 27.49 9.07 -11.75
C GLN A 426 28.77 9.91 -11.57
N PHE A 427 28.70 11.07 -10.90
CA PHE A 427 29.88 11.88 -10.58
C PHE A 427 30.71 11.37 -9.38
N LEU A 428 30.18 10.43 -8.57
CA LEU A 428 30.84 9.92 -7.36
C LEU A 428 31.38 8.49 -7.48
N ILE A 429 31.09 7.81 -8.60
CA ILE A 429 31.70 6.52 -8.97
C ILE A 429 32.70 6.81 -10.10
N PRO A 430 34.01 6.50 -9.95
CA PRO A 430 35.00 6.79 -10.98
C PRO A 430 34.65 6.19 -12.36
N ILE A 431 34.43 7.09 -13.32
CA ILE A 431 33.84 6.81 -14.66
C ILE A 431 34.68 5.83 -15.51
N GLY A 432 35.92 5.52 -15.11
CA GLY A 432 36.82 4.62 -15.83
C GLY A 432 36.52 3.12 -15.70
N ALA A 433 35.79 2.66 -14.68
CA ALA A 433 35.74 1.23 -14.32
C ALA A 433 34.39 0.52 -14.52
N VAL A 434 33.27 1.25 -14.71
CA VAL A 434 31.92 0.66 -14.72
C VAL A 434 31.07 1.21 -15.89
N LYS A 435 31.41 0.81 -17.13
CA LYS A 435 30.59 1.14 -18.31
C LYS A 435 29.49 0.12 -18.63
N ASP A 436 29.72 -1.16 -18.36
CA ASP A 436 28.84 -2.24 -18.85
C ASP A 436 27.90 -2.85 -17.79
N ASN A 437 27.96 -2.38 -16.53
CA ASN A 437 27.08 -2.82 -15.45
C ASN A 437 26.45 -1.64 -14.70
N VAL A 438 25.39 -1.06 -15.26
CA VAL A 438 24.52 -0.12 -14.54
C VAL A 438 23.65 -0.90 -13.54
N GLY A 439 24.27 -1.34 -12.45
CA GLY A 439 23.64 -2.07 -11.34
C GLY A 439 22.69 -1.22 -10.47
N TRP A 440 22.06 -0.20 -11.04
CA TRP A 440 21.02 0.56 -10.35
C TRP A 440 19.70 -0.20 -10.42
N PHE A 441 19.27 -0.71 -9.28
CA PHE A 441 17.94 -1.24 -9.05
C PHE A 441 17.27 -0.44 -7.92
N LYS A 442 15.95 -0.29 -8.01
CA LYS A 442 15.13 0.55 -7.13
C LYS A 442 15.31 0.32 -5.63
N GLY A 443 15.73 -0.86 -5.20
CA GLY A 443 16.04 -1.14 -3.80
C GLY A 443 17.34 -0.48 -3.30
N ALA A 444 18.34 -0.35 -4.18
CA ALA A 444 19.62 0.26 -3.85
C ALA A 444 19.51 1.75 -3.48
N ASP A 445 18.42 2.43 -3.87
CA ASP A 445 18.15 3.85 -3.59
C ASP A 445 18.45 4.24 -2.14
N THR A 446 18.05 3.42 -1.16
CA THR A 446 18.30 3.70 0.26
C THR A 446 19.80 3.73 0.59
N VAL A 447 20.58 2.81 0.02
CA VAL A 447 22.04 2.73 0.24
C VAL A 447 22.73 3.86 -0.51
N CYS A 448 22.45 4.03 -1.81
CA CYS A 448 23.06 5.07 -2.63
C CYS A 448 22.80 6.49 -2.08
N ILE A 449 21.59 6.75 -1.56
CA ILE A 449 21.25 8.04 -0.93
C ILE A 449 21.99 8.21 0.40
N LEU A 450 22.09 7.19 1.25
CA LEU A 450 22.81 7.31 2.53
C LEU A 450 24.34 7.44 2.33
N GLU A 451 24.94 6.72 1.38
CA GLU A 451 26.34 6.89 0.97
C GLU A 451 26.62 8.31 0.44
N PHE A 452 25.76 8.81 -0.47
CA PHE A 452 25.82 10.18 -0.97
C PHE A 452 25.72 11.22 0.16
N LEU A 453 24.77 11.05 1.09
CA LEU A 453 24.56 11.99 2.18
C LEU A 453 25.68 11.94 3.23
N GLU A 454 26.28 10.78 3.50
CA GLU A 454 27.48 10.67 4.36
C GLU A 454 28.64 11.46 3.76
N SER A 455 28.99 11.19 2.50
CA SER A 455 30.05 11.89 1.77
C SER A 455 29.80 13.41 1.70
N ARG A 456 28.60 13.82 1.27
CA ARG A 456 28.26 15.24 1.07
C ARG A 456 28.28 16.03 2.37
N ILE A 457 27.69 15.50 3.44
CA ILE A 457 27.62 16.19 4.74
C ILE A 457 28.97 16.13 5.47
N GLY A 458 29.74 15.04 5.32
CA GLY A 458 31.10 14.93 5.87
C GLY A 458 32.03 16.02 5.33
N GLY A 459 31.97 16.31 4.02
CA GLY A 459 32.69 17.42 3.41
C GLY A 459 32.19 18.80 3.88
N ASP A 460 30.88 19.04 3.85
CA ASP A 460 30.29 20.32 4.25
C ASP A 460 30.55 20.68 5.73
N LEU A 461 30.65 19.68 6.62
CA LEU A 461 30.91 19.89 8.04
C LEU A 461 32.25 20.59 8.35
N ILE A 462 33.22 20.50 7.45
CA ILE A 462 34.53 21.17 7.58
C ILE A 462 34.37 22.68 7.33
N ALA A 463 33.59 23.06 6.32
CA ALA A 463 33.35 24.46 5.92
C ALA A 463 32.21 25.15 6.71
N MET A 464 31.57 24.45 7.64
CA MET A 464 30.33 24.92 8.28
C MET A 464 30.56 25.79 9.52
N SER A 465 29.94 26.98 9.52
CA SER A 465 29.84 27.88 10.67
C SER A 465 29.36 27.18 11.94
N GLU A 466 30.08 27.38 13.06
CA GLU A 466 29.85 26.69 14.35
C GLU A 466 28.40 26.74 14.86
N SER A 467 27.66 27.82 14.61
CA SER A 467 26.24 27.93 15.01
C SER A 467 25.31 26.87 14.37
N ARG A 468 25.70 26.30 13.23
CA ARG A 468 24.93 25.26 12.50
C ARG A 468 25.53 23.86 12.65
N LYS A 469 26.82 23.77 12.97
CA LYS A 469 27.58 22.52 13.08
C LYS A 469 26.92 21.47 14.01
N PRO A 470 26.37 21.81 15.21
CA PRO A 470 25.79 20.81 16.12
C PRO A 470 24.62 20.00 15.57
N ILE A 471 23.76 20.57 14.71
CA ILE A 471 22.65 19.80 14.12
C ILE A 471 23.14 18.94 12.96
N PHE A 472 24.07 19.43 12.12
CA PHE A 472 24.64 18.64 11.03
C PHE A 472 25.54 17.50 11.52
N LEU A 473 26.25 17.67 12.65
CA LEU A 473 27.01 16.59 13.30
C LEU A 473 26.10 15.43 13.74
N GLU A 474 24.91 15.71 14.27
CA GLU A 474 23.98 14.66 14.71
C GLU A 474 23.25 14.02 13.51
N ILE A 475 23.00 14.78 12.43
CA ILE A 475 22.50 14.25 11.15
C ILE A 475 23.54 13.30 10.54
N HIS A 476 24.81 13.73 10.42
CA HIS A 476 25.91 12.90 9.95
C HIS A 476 26.08 11.64 10.82
N ALA A 477 26.09 11.78 12.15
CA ALA A 477 26.15 10.65 13.07
C ALA A 477 24.92 9.71 13.02
N THR A 478 23.78 10.17 12.47
CA THR A 478 22.62 9.32 12.14
C THR A 478 22.90 8.53 10.86
N ILE A 479 23.35 9.22 9.80
CA ILE A 479 23.60 8.63 8.48
C ILE A 479 24.75 7.63 8.53
N SER A 480 25.89 7.97 9.14
CA SER A 480 27.01 7.03 9.34
C SER A 480 26.60 5.77 10.11
N ALA A 481 25.69 5.91 11.09
CA ALA A 481 25.18 4.78 11.83
C ALA A 481 24.20 3.92 11.00
N ALA A 482 23.41 4.55 10.11
CA ALA A 482 22.58 3.86 9.13
C ALA A 482 23.43 3.13 8.07
N ASN A 483 24.44 3.79 7.48
CA ASN A 483 25.37 3.17 6.54
C ASN A 483 26.14 2.01 7.17
N ALA A 484 26.65 2.16 8.39
CA ALA A 484 27.26 1.05 9.13
C ALA A 484 26.30 -0.14 9.26
N PHE A 485 25.05 0.11 9.65
CA PHE A 485 24.01 -0.93 9.73
C PHE A 485 23.76 -1.60 8.37
N MET A 486 23.51 -0.84 7.31
CA MET A 486 23.23 -1.39 5.98
C MET A 486 24.44 -2.16 5.41
N ARG A 487 25.66 -1.62 5.51
CA ARG A 487 26.90 -2.27 5.02
C ARG A 487 27.17 -3.60 5.71
N CYS A 488 26.84 -3.74 7.00
CA CYS A 488 26.90 -5.02 7.70
C CYS A 488 25.77 -5.95 7.23
N MET A 489 24.53 -5.45 7.18
CA MET A 489 23.36 -6.22 6.78
C MET A 489 23.45 -6.84 5.37
N TYR A 490 24.06 -6.16 4.39
CA TYR A 490 24.30 -6.72 3.04
C TYR A 490 25.52 -7.64 2.93
N ARG A 491 26.37 -7.72 3.96
CA ARG A 491 27.55 -8.62 3.99
C ARG A 491 27.30 -9.88 4.82
N ALA A 492 26.46 -9.77 5.85
CA ALA A 492 26.11 -10.88 6.71
C ALA A 492 25.26 -11.94 5.98
N GLY A 493 25.42 -13.21 6.38
CA GLY A 493 24.64 -14.32 5.85
C GLY A 493 23.15 -14.28 6.24
N LEU A 494 22.42 -15.35 5.95
CA LEU A 494 21.02 -15.50 6.39
C LEU A 494 20.91 -15.52 7.93
N TRP A 495 21.88 -16.13 8.59
CA TRP A 495 22.01 -16.15 10.05
C TRP A 495 23.18 -15.26 10.45
N LEU A 496 22.92 -14.31 11.35
CA LEU A 496 23.91 -13.35 11.82
C LEU A 496 24.88 -14.01 12.82
N SER A 497 26.17 -13.73 12.68
CA SER A 497 27.16 -14.03 13.72
C SER A 497 26.84 -13.27 15.02
N HIS A 498 27.44 -13.68 16.13
CA HIS A 498 27.26 -12.97 17.41
C HIS A 498 27.81 -11.54 17.35
N GLU A 499 28.92 -11.36 16.65
CA GLU A 499 29.62 -10.10 16.39
C GLU A 499 28.80 -9.20 15.45
N GLU A 500 28.28 -9.76 14.36
CA GLU A 500 27.42 -9.05 13.40
C GLU A 500 26.11 -8.57 14.06
N ARG A 501 25.44 -9.45 14.82
CA ARG A 501 24.24 -9.11 15.59
C ARG A 501 24.52 -7.98 16.58
N ASP A 502 25.62 -8.06 17.32
CA ASP A 502 26.01 -7.04 18.30
C ASP A 502 26.38 -5.71 17.63
N PHE A 503 27.03 -5.77 16.47
CA PHE A 503 27.34 -4.61 15.64
C PHE A 503 26.06 -3.95 15.11
N LEU A 504 25.11 -4.72 14.56
CA LEU A 504 23.81 -4.24 14.08
C LEU A 504 22.98 -3.64 15.21
N LEU A 505 22.93 -4.27 16.38
CA LEU A 505 22.27 -3.72 17.57
C LEU A 505 22.89 -2.37 17.98
N LYS A 506 24.22 -2.27 18.00
CA LYS A 506 24.96 -1.04 18.34
C LYS A 506 24.75 0.07 17.30
N ALA A 507 24.85 -0.25 16.01
CA ALA A 507 24.69 0.68 14.89
C ALA A 507 23.23 1.17 14.77
N GLY A 508 22.25 0.28 14.81
CA GLY A 508 20.83 0.62 14.75
C GLY A 508 20.38 1.45 15.96
N THR A 509 20.83 1.10 17.16
CA THR A 509 20.57 1.89 18.38
C THR A 509 21.21 3.30 18.28
N ARG A 510 22.43 3.41 17.72
CA ARG A 510 23.06 4.72 17.46
C ARG A 510 22.24 5.54 16.45
N CYS A 511 21.78 4.93 15.35
CA CYS A 511 20.94 5.58 14.35
C CYS A 511 19.64 6.14 14.96
N VAL A 512 18.87 5.33 15.70
CA VAL A 512 17.62 5.78 16.35
C VAL A 512 17.87 6.90 17.37
N ASN A 513 18.94 6.79 18.17
CA ASN A 513 19.26 7.81 19.17
C ASN A 513 19.74 9.13 18.56
N SER A 514 20.57 9.10 17.51
CA SER A 514 20.98 10.32 16.79
C SER A 514 19.80 10.96 16.07
N PHE A 515 18.90 10.17 15.46
CA PHE A 515 17.67 10.69 14.86
C PHE A 515 16.75 11.35 15.90
N LEU A 516 16.59 10.76 17.08
CA LEU A 516 15.83 11.35 18.18
C LEU A 516 16.40 12.72 18.60
N ARG A 517 17.73 12.84 18.69
CA ARG A 517 18.38 14.12 19.00
C ARG A 517 18.15 15.15 17.88
N CYS A 518 18.24 14.74 16.62
CA CYS A 518 17.89 15.59 15.48
C CYS A 518 16.44 16.09 15.55
N ALA A 519 15.49 15.21 15.92
CA ALA A 519 14.09 15.54 16.09
C ALA A 519 13.86 16.52 17.25
N LEU A 520 14.47 16.27 18.42
CA LEU A 520 14.38 17.16 19.58
C LEU A 520 15.03 18.53 19.35
N ARG A 521 16.19 18.59 18.67
CA ARG A 521 16.83 19.86 18.30
C ARG A 521 15.96 20.68 17.35
N ALA A 522 15.34 20.06 16.35
CA ALA A 522 14.43 20.74 15.43
C ALA A 522 13.15 21.22 16.12
N PHE A 523 12.57 20.40 17.01
CA PHE A 523 11.40 20.77 17.82
C PHE A 523 11.70 21.96 18.74
N ASN A 524 12.81 21.92 19.49
CA ASN A 524 13.23 23.02 20.37
C ASN A 524 13.53 24.31 19.58
N ALA A 525 14.00 24.20 18.33
CA ALA A 525 14.20 25.32 17.42
C ALA A 525 12.92 25.79 16.70
N SER A 526 11.74 25.23 17.04
CA SER A 526 10.45 25.48 16.36
C SER A 526 10.50 25.26 14.83
N ALA A 527 11.40 24.40 14.36
CA ALA A 527 11.74 24.25 12.95
C ALA A 527 11.14 22.97 12.34
N THR A 528 10.25 23.13 11.36
CA THR A 528 9.50 22.04 10.69
C THR A 528 10.35 21.19 9.71
N ARG A 529 11.58 20.84 10.07
CA ARG A 529 12.57 20.21 9.19
C ARG A 529 12.45 18.69 9.06
N TRP A 530 11.65 18.03 9.90
CA TRP A 530 11.44 16.57 9.86
C TRP A 530 10.06 16.17 9.31
N LYS A 531 9.83 16.48 8.03
CA LYS A 531 8.64 16.02 7.28
C LYS A 531 8.72 14.53 6.89
N PHE A 532 9.91 13.94 6.89
CA PHE A 532 10.10 12.52 6.60
C PHE A 532 9.86 11.68 7.87
N MET A 533 8.95 10.71 7.78
CA MET A 533 8.69 9.71 8.83
C MET A 533 9.15 8.33 8.35
N PRO A 534 10.38 7.89 8.67
CA PRO A 534 10.78 6.49 8.51
C PRO A 534 9.88 5.58 9.35
N LYS A 535 9.72 4.32 8.94
CA LYS A 535 9.02 3.29 9.74
C LYS A 535 9.89 2.82 10.93
N PHE A 536 10.38 3.75 11.75
CA PHE A 536 11.21 3.48 12.93
C PHE A 536 10.52 2.58 13.98
N HIS A 537 9.19 2.46 13.94
CA HIS A 537 8.44 1.46 14.71
C HIS A 537 8.92 0.03 14.36
N LEU A 538 8.86 -0.32 13.07
CA LEU A 538 9.27 -1.63 12.57
C LEU A 538 10.78 -1.86 12.75
N PHE A 539 11.59 -0.83 12.51
CA PHE A 539 13.04 -0.90 12.76
C PHE A 539 13.35 -1.15 14.25
N GLY A 540 12.64 -0.48 15.15
CA GLY A 540 12.77 -0.68 16.60
C GLY A 540 12.29 -2.04 17.08
N GLU A 541 11.23 -2.60 16.46
CA GLU A 541 10.78 -3.98 16.70
C GLU A 541 11.83 -5.01 16.24
N TRP A 542 12.55 -4.75 15.14
CA TRP A 542 13.67 -5.59 14.71
C TRP A 542 14.86 -5.53 15.65
N LEU A 543 15.27 -4.34 16.10
CA LEU A 543 16.31 -4.21 17.13
C LEU A 543 15.91 -4.91 18.43
N PHE A 544 14.66 -4.76 18.87
CA PHE A 544 14.14 -5.45 20.05
C PHE A 544 14.10 -6.98 19.87
N THR A 545 13.78 -7.48 18.68
CA THR A 545 13.74 -8.91 18.37
C THR A 545 15.14 -9.54 18.37
N MET A 546 16.13 -8.89 17.75
CA MET A 546 17.53 -9.33 17.79
C MET A 546 18.10 -9.29 19.22
N GLU A 547 17.77 -8.25 20.01
CA GLU A 547 18.17 -8.15 21.42
C GLU A 547 17.49 -9.25 22.29
N LYS A 548 16.23 -9.61 22.00
CA LYS A 548 15.54 -10.73 22.65
C LYS A 548 16.20 -12.07 22.28
N GLN A 549 16.49 -12.31 21.01
CA GLN A 549 17.17 -13.52 20.54
C GLN A 549 18.55 -13.66 21.19
N LYS A 550 19.35 -12.58 21.21
CA LYS A 550 20.63 -12.51 21.92
C LYS A 550 20.53 -12.97 23.37
N ARG A 551 19.59 -12.42 24.14
CA ARG A 551 19.39 -12.76 25.56
C ARG A 551 18.95 -14.20 25.81
N LEU A 552 18.36 -14.85 24.80
CA LEU A 552 17.91 -16.25 24.85
C LEU A 552 18.94 -17.22 24.23
N GLY A 553 20.11 -16.74 23.81
CA GLY A 553 21.11 -17.56 23.11
C GLY A 553 20.68 -18.02 21.70
N LEU A 554 19.58 -17.50 21.18
CA LEU A 554 19.00 -17.92 19.91
C LEU A 554 19.75 -17.32 18.71
N PRO A 555 19.78 -18.00 17.55
CA PRO A 555 20.23 -17.40 16.31
C PRO A 555 19.33 -16.21 15.92
N SER A 556 19.93 -15.19 15.32
CA SER A 556 19.20 -14.05 14.76
C SER A 556 19.26 -14.10 13.24
N PRO A 557 18.12 -14.10 12.54
CA PRO A 557 18.12 -13.99 11.09
C PRO A 557 18.46 -12.57 10.65
N ASN A 558 19.07 -12.46 9.47
CA ASN A 558 19.31 -11.18 8.80
C ASN A 558 17.99 -10.58 8.31
N LEU A 559 17.77 -9.29 8.59
CA LEU A 559 16.58 -8.53 8.20
C LEU A 559 16.29 -8.58 6.69
N LEU A 560 17.31 -8.77 5.84
CA LEU A 560 17.12 -8.90 4.40
C LEU A 560 16.28 -10.12 3.98
N MET A 561 16.14 -11.17 4.81
CA MET A 561 15.26 -12.31 4.48
C MET A 561 13.76 -11.92 4.37
N PHE A 562 13.38 -10.74 4.87
CA PHE A 562 12.02 -10.19 4.77
C PHE A 562 11.92 -9.09 3.69
N SER A 563 12.97 -8.91 2.89
CA SER A 563 13.08 -7.83 1.90
C SER A 563 13.05 -8.38 0.48
N CYS A 564 11.92 -8.20 -0.21
CA CYS A 564 11.74 -8.51 -1.63
C CYS A 564 12.74 -7.77 -2.55
N GLN A 565 13.52 -6.83 -2.01
CA GLN A 565 14.60 -6.14 -2.69
C GLN A 565 15.62 -7.09 -3.34
N MET A 566 16.00 -8.17 -2.66
CA MET A 566 16.97 -9.13 -3.21
C MET A 566 16.36 -9.92 -4.37
N ASP A 567 15.07 -10.29 -4.25
CA ASP A 567 14.31 -10.96 -5.31
C ASP A 567 14.12 -10.05 -6.53
N GLU A 568 13.77 -8.76 -6.31
CA GLU A 568 13.64 -7.75 -7.38
C GLU A 568 14.96 -7.53 -8.14
N ASP A 569 16.11 -7.48 -7.44
CA ASP A 569 17.42 -7.38 -8.07
C ASP A 569 17.79 -8.65 -8.83
N TYR A 570 17.59 -9.82 -8.22
CA TYR A 570 17.88 -11.12 -8.84
C TYR A 570 17.07 -11.31 -10.13
N VAL A 571 15.75 -11.11 -10.08
CA VAL A 571 14.87 -11.16 -11.26
C VAL A 571 15.24 -10.07 -12.27
N GLY A 572 15.64 -8.88 -11.82
CA GLY A 572 16.14 -7.80 -12.67
C GLY A 572 17.40 -8.21 -13.46
N ARG A 573 18.39 -8.81 -12.79
CA ARG A 573 19.65 -9.30 -13.39
C ARG A 573 19.43 -10.46 -14.35
N ILE A 574 18.71 -11.50 -13.93
CA ILE A 574 18.34 -12.65 -14.79
C ILE A 574 17.52 -12.17 -16.00
N GLY A 575 16.56 -11.28 -15.78
CA GLY A 575 15.80 -10.63 -16.84
C GLY A 575 16.68 -9.85 -17.81
N SER A 576 17.72 -9.15 -17.33
CA SER A 576 18.69 -8.49 -18.20
C SER A 576 19.52 -9.46 -19.01
N ILE A 577 20.06 -10.52 -18.39
CA ILE A 577 20.78 -11.59 -19.10
C ILE A 577 19.90 -12.19 -20.21
N SER A 578 18.62 -12.47 -19.93
CA SER A 578 17.68 -13.05 -20.90
C SER A 578 17.45 -12.19 -22.15
N ARG A 579 17.57 -10.85 -22.03
CA ARG A 579 17.47 -9.91 -23.17
C ARG A 579 18.75 -9.84 -24.02
N THR A 580 19.87 -10.40 -23.54
CA THR A 580 21.18 -10.38 -24.23
C THR A 580 21.50 -11.69 -24.96
N VAL A 581 20.56 -12.64 -25.01
CA VAL A 581 20.73 -13.96 -25.63
C VAL A 581 19.68 -14.18 -26.74
N SER A 582 19.97 -15.08 -27.69
CA SER A 582 19.04 -15.39 -28.79
C SER A 582 17.78 -16.07 -28.26
N LEU A 583 16.60 -15.55 -28.66
CA LEU A 583 15.27 -16.06 -28.26
C LEU A 583 15.13 -17.59 -28.43
N ARG A 584 15.69 -18.16 -29.50
CA ARG A 584 15.65 -19.62 -29.77
C ARG A 584 16.37 -20.48 -28.73
N THR A 585 17.22 -19.87 -27.89
CA THR A 585 18.03 -20.55 -26.86
C THR A 585 17.97 -19.82 -25.52
N VAL A 586 16.95 -18.98 -25.30
CA VAL A 586 16.89 -18.02 -24.19
C VAL A 586 17.04 -18.70 -22.83
N HIS A 587 16.33 -19.80 -22.58
CA HIS A 587 16.39 -20.54 -21.32
C HIS A 587 17.81 -21.07 -21.06
N THR A 588 18.33 -21.90 -21.96
CA THR A 588 19.67 -22.51 -21.84
C THR A 588 20.77 -21.46 -21.73
N ARG A 589 20.80 -20.45 -22.62
CA ARG A 589 21.86 -19.43 -22.61
C ARG A 589 21.77 -18.47 -21.43
N THR A 590 20.57 -18.21 -20.89
CA THR A 590 20.41 -17.44 -19.63
C THR A 590 20.97 -18.25 -18.46
N LEU A 591 20.62 -19.53 -18.34
CA LEU A 591 21.15 -20.42 -17.30
C LEU A 591 22.67 -20.57 -17.41
N THR A 592 23.23 -20.83 -18.60
CA THR A 592 24.68 -20.92 -18.79
C THR A 592 25.39 -19.61 -18.43
N ARG A 593 24.88 -18.44 -18.84
CA ARG A 593 25.47 -17.15 -18.46
C ARG A 593 25.36 -16.86 -16.96
N TYR A 594 24.25 -17.23 -16.33
CA TYR A 594 24.09 -17.12 -14.88
C TYR A 594 25.05 -18.03 -14.12
N LEU A 595 25.21 -19.29 -14.53
CA LEU A 595 26.15 -20.23 -13.92
C LEU A 595 27.60 -19.77 -14.08
N ILE A 596 27.99 -19.27 -15.26
CA ILE A 596 29.33 -18.68 -15.47
C ILE A 596 29.54 -17.47 -14.54
N ALA A 597 28.54 -16.58 -14.43
CA ALA A 597 28.61 -15.43 -13.53
C ALA A 597 28.66 -15.84 -12.05
N LEU A 598 27.95 -16.90 -11.66
CA LEU A 598 27.96 -17.43 -10.30
C LEU A 598 29.33 -18.04 -9.95
N VAL A 599 29.90 -18.88 -10.82
CA VAL A 599 31.25 -19.43 -10.65
C VAL A 599 32.28 -18.31 -10.50
N ALA A 600 32.22 -17.29 -11.36
CA ALA A 600 33.12 -16.13 -11.33
C ALA A 600 32.89 -15.14 -10.16
N ASN A 601 31.97 -15.43 -9.23
CA ASN A 601 31.77 -14.67 -7.99
C ASN A 601 31.81 -15.58 -6.72
N TRP A 602 32.04 -16.88 -6.87
CA TRP A 602 32.05 -17.87 -5.78
C TRP A 602 33.42 -18.55 -5.63
N GLY A 603 34.19 -18.69 -6.72
CA GLY A 603 35.62 -19.01 -6.70
C GLY A 603 36.48 -17.76 -6.60
#